data_AF-G2I888-F1
#
_entry.id   AF-G2I888-F1
#
_cell.length_a   1.000
_cell.length_b   1.000
_cell.length_c   1.000
_cell.angle_alpha   90.00
_cell.angle_beta   90.00
_cell.angle_gamma   90.00
#
_symmetry.space_group_name_H-M   'P 1'
#
loop_
_entity.id
_entity.type
_entity.pdbx_description
1 polymer ?
#
loop_
_entity_poly.entity_id
_entity_poly.type
_entity_poly.pdbx_seq_one_letter_code
_entity_poly.pdbx_strand_id
1 'polypeptide(L)'
;MEAILRDSRDGVIGELLLAEQEITDRDYAEIVVVTDLRVVDLRSDNPLRMGIPSDVVGGSDQRPARQWSLALHNHPAKPDGILYPSRLNEEINLAIFERAIPKLSEAARMNLHGIFALEDILDLFQVAIRE
;
A
#
# COMPACT_ATOMS: atom_id res chain seq x y z
N MET A 1 -4.51 2.03 -7.09
CA MET A 1 -5.59 2.82 -6.45
C MET A 1 -5.08 3.60 -5.23
N GLU A 2 -4.67 2.92 -4.15
CA GLU A 2 -4.20 3.60 -2.92
C GLU A 2 -3.06 4.60 -3.17
N ALA A 3 -2.11 4.28 -4.04
CA ALA A 3 -0.97 5.15 -4.35
C ALA A 3 -1.32 6.52 -4.96
N ILE A 4 -2.47 6.67 -5.62
CA ILE A 4 -2.87 7.91 -6.30
C ILE A 4 -3.97 8.63 -5.50
N LEU A 5 -4.91 7.87 -4.94
CA LEU A 5 -6.13 8.42 -4.35
C LEU A 5 -6.05 8.67 -2.84
N ARG A 6 -5.09 8.06 -2.13
CA ARG A 6 -5.07 8.05 -0.66
C ARG A 6 -5.17 9.44 -0.03
N ASP A 7 -4.35 10.39 -0.49
CA ASP A 7 -4.31 11.74 0.09
C ASP A 7 -5.16 12.72 -0.73
N SER A 8 -5.22 12.53 -2.05
CA SER A 8 -5.92 13.43 -2.98
C SER A 8 -7.44 13.34 -2.87
N ARG A 9 -7.99 12.21 -2.40
CA ARG A 9 -9.44 11.98 -2.30
C ARG A 9 -10.01 12.38 -0.94
N ASP A 10 -9.17 12.49 0.10
CA ASP A 10 -9.67 12.74 1.45
C ASP A 10 -10.36 14.11 1.53
N GLY A 11 -11.62 14.11 1.98
CA GLY A 11 -12.46 15.32 2.04
C GLY A 11 -12.97 15.86 0.70
N VAL A 12 -12.72 15.20 -0.44
CA VAL A 12 -13.21 15.62 -1.76
C VAL A 12 -14.60 15.04 -2.02
N ILE A 13 -15.56 15.93 -2.33
CA ILE A 13 -16.93 15.57 -2.71
C ILE A 13 -17.10 15.80 -4.22
N GLY A 14 -17.56 14.77 -4.94
CA GLY A 14 -17.73 14.81 -6.39
C GLY A 14 -16.48 14.33 -7.13
N GLU A 15 -16.29 14.84 -8.35
CA GLU A 15 -15.18 14.41 -9.21
C GLU A 15 -13.83 14.87 -8.65
N LEU A 16 -12.88 13.94 -8.59
CA LEU A 16 -11.48 14.28 -8.34
C LEU A 16 -10.80 14.54 -9.68
N LEU A 17 -10.35 15.77 -9.91
CA LEU A 17 -9.58 16.11 -11.10
C LEU A 17 -8.13 15.65 -10.92
N LEU A 18 -7.68 14.76 -11.80
CA LEU A 18 -6.31 14.26 -11.86
C LEU A 18 -5.66 14.73 -13.16
N ALA A 19 -4.44 15.25 -13.10
CA ALA A 19 -3.70 15.58 -14.31
C ALA A 19 -3.34 14.30 -15.08
N GLU A 20 -3.44 14.31 -16.41
CA GLU A 20 -3.10 13.15 -17.24
C GLU A 20 -1.70 12.59 -16.93
N GLN A 21 -0.73 13.48 -16.64
CA GLN A 21 0.65 13.10 -16.32
C GLN A 21 0.76 12.23 -15.05
N GLU A 22 -0.18 12.35 -14.11
CA GLU A 22 -0.23 11.47 -12.93
C GLU A 22 -0.51 10.00 -13.34
N ILE A 23 -1.10 9.75 -14.50
CA ILE A 23 -1.30 8.40 -15.03
C ILE A 23 -0.14 8.02 -15.94
N THR A 24 0.22 8.87 -16.91
CA THR A 24 1.21 8.52 -17.93
C THR A 24 2.64 8.39 -17.38
N ASP A 25 2.97 9.08 -16.29
CA ASP A 25 4.31 9.03 -15.70
C ASP A 25 4.50 7.85 -14.72
N ARG A 26 3.47 7.01 -14.55
CA ARG A 26 3.50 5.88 -13.61
C ARG A 26 3.50 4.56 -14.34
N ASP A 27 4.29 3.63 -13.81
CA ASP A 27 4.22 2.22 -14.17
C ASP A 27 3.45 1.44 -13.10
N TYR A 28 2.77 0.39 -13.56
CA TYR A 28 2.27 -0.70 -12.75
C TYR A 28 3.21 -1.89 -12.87
N ALA A 29 3.62 -2.41 -11.73
CA ALA A 29 4.45 -3.59 -11.65
C ALA A 29 3.75 -4.68 -10.83
N GLU A 30 3.73 -5.89 -11.38
CA GLU A 30 3.34 -7.09 -10.64
C GLU A 30 4.60 -7.67 -9.99
N ILE A 31 4.59 -7.71 -8.66
CA ILE A 31 5.70 -8.23 -7.86
C ILE A 31 5.31 -9.58 -7.29
N VAL A 32 6.15 -10.58 -7.51
CA VAL A 32 5.96 -11.93 -7.00
C VAL A 32 7.01 -12.28 -5.96
N VAL A 33 6.60 -13.09 -4.98
CA VAL A 33 7.48 -13.65 -3.97
C VAL A 33 8.13 -14.90 -4.55
N VAL A 34 9.45 -14.87 -4.74
CA VAL A 34 10.23 -16.02 -5.25
C VAL A 34 10.95 -16.78 -4.14
N THR A 35 10.88 -16.28 -2.91
CA THR A 35 11.40 -16.92 -1.70
C THR A 35 10.54 -16.52 -0.51
N ASP A 36 10.17 -17.47 0.34
CA ASP A 36 9.27 -17.24 1.48
C ASP A 36 9.64 -16.00 2.31
N LEU A 37 8.62 -15.18 2.58
CA LEU A 37 8.71 -13.99 3.41
C LEU A 37 8.26 -14.29 4.84
N ARG A 38 9.08 -13.90 5.82
CA ARG A 38 8.73 -13.87 7.23
C ARG A 38 8.17 -12.49 7.58
N VAL A 39 6.87 -12.36 7.65
CA VAL A 39 6.20 -11.08 7.91
C VAL A 39 5.64 -10.99 9.32
N VAL A 40 5.55 -9.77 9.85
CA VAL A 40 4.74 -9.47 11.04
C VAL A 40 3.29 -9.33 10.59
N ASP A 41 2.41 -10.18 11.10
CA ASP A 41 0.99 -10.16 10.74
C ASP A 41 0.22 -9.21 11.66
N LEU A 42 -0.22 -8.07 11.12
CA LEU A 42 -1.03 -7.07 11.81
C LEU A 42 -2.52 -7.15 11.46
N ARG A 43 -2.96 -8.25 10.83
CA ARG A 43 -4.38 -8.47 10.55
C ARG A 43 -5.12 -8.92 11.81
N SER A 44 -6.43 -8.69 11.81
CA SER A 44 -7.34 -9.19 12.84
C SER A 44 -6.89 -8.78 14.26
N ASP A 45 -6.89 -9.70 15.22
CA ASP A 45 -6.52 -9.46 16.62
C ASP A 45 -5.01 -9.63 16.90
N ASN A 46 -4.19 -9.91 15.89
CA ASN A 46 -2.75 -10.12 16.07
C ASN A 46 -2.03 -8.90 16.67
N PRO A 47 -2.31 -7.64 16.29
CA PRO A 47 -1.70 -6.47 16.93
C PRO A 47 -1.95 -6.45 18.44
N LEU A 48 -3.20 -6.73 18.86
CA LEU A 48 -3.57 -6.78 20.27
C LEU A 48 -2.78 -7.87 21.02
N ARG A 49 -2.61 -9.05 20.41
CA ARG A 49 -1.83 -10.16 20.99
C ARG A 49 -0.34 -9.83 21.11
N MET A 50 0.17 -8.94 20.26
CA MET A 50 1.55 -8.44 20.30
C MET A 50 1.74 -7.19 21.17
N GLY A 51 0.66 -6.64 21.77
CA GLY A 51 0.72 -5.41 22.55
C GLY A 51 0.93 -4.15 21.70
N ILE A 52 0.61 -4.22 20.40
CA ILE A 52 0.68 -3.09 19.48
C ILE A 52 -0.58 -2.24 19.69
N PRO A 53 -0.45 -0.92 19.99
CA PRO A 53 -1.57 -0.02 20.15
C PRO A 53 -2.48 0.03 18.91
N SER A 54 -3.79 0.20 19.12
CA SER A 54 -4.78 0.16 18.03
C SER A 54 -4.65 1.31 17.03
N ASP A 55 -4.04 2.42 17.43
CA ASP A 55 -3.78 3.58 16.56
C ASP A 55 -2.57 3.40 15.64
N VAL A 56 -1.81 2.31 15.80
CA VAL A 56 -0.71 1.93 14.90
C VAL A 56 -1.23 1.41 13.57
N VAL A 57 -2.36 0.70 13.58
CA VAL A 57 -2.97 0.11 12.38
C VAL A 57 -4.19 0.92 12.01
N GLY A 58 -4.21 1.50 10.80
CA GLY A 58 -5.37 2.25 10.32
C GLY A 58 -5.58 3.61 10.99
N GLY A 59 -4.64 4.10 11.82
CA GLY A 59 -4.66 5.46 12.34
C GLY A 59 -4.49 6.50 11.22
N SER A 60 -5.17 7.64 11.33
CA SER A 60 -4.94 8.79 10.44
C SER A 60 -3.55 9.38 10.68
N ASP A 61 -3.13 9.48 11.94
CA ASP A 61 -1.77 9.83 12.32
C ASP A 61 -0.79 8.70 11.97
N GLN A 62 0.17 8.98 11.10
CA GLN A 62 1.16 8.02 10.64
C GLN A 62 2.38 7.92 11.58
N ARG A 63 2.51 8.77 12.61
CA ARG A 63 3.66 8.74 13.52
C ARG A 63 3.77 7.43 14.31
N PRO A 64 2.68 6.88 14.91
CA PRO A 64 2.75 5.59 15.60
C PRO A 64 3.14 4.44 14.65
N ALA A 65 2.53 4.38 13.46
CA ALA A 65 2.84 3.39 12.44
C ALA A 65 4.34 3.40 12.04
N ARG A 66 4.92 4.59 11.85
CA ARG A 66 6.34 4.75 11.51
C ARG A 66 7.27 4.29 12.65
N GLN A 67 6.95 4.63 13.89
CA GLN A 67 7.74 4.21 15.06
C GLN A 67 7.73 2.69 15.22
N TRP A 68 6.56 2.07 15.09
CA TRP A 68 6.42 0.62 15.15
C TRP A 68 7.07 -0.08 13.97
N SER A 69 6.94 0.46 12.75
CA SER A 69 7.66 -0.08 11.59
C SER A 69 9.17 -0.11 11.82
N LEU A 70 9.75 0.96 12.39
CA LEU A 70 11.17 0.99 12.76
C LEU A 70 11.52 -0.03 13.86
N ALA A 71 10.67 -0.17 14.88
CA ALA A 71 10.87 -1.16 15.94
C ALA A 71 10.86 -2.59 15.40
N LEU A 72 9.91 -2.92 14.50
CA LEU A 72 9.80 -4.22 13.85
C LEU A 72 10.97 -4.47 12.90
N HIS A 73 11.38 -3.47 12.13
CA HIS A 73 12.56 -3.52 11.27
C HIS A 73 13.83 -3.89 12.06
N ASN A 74 14.01 -3.28 13.23
CA ASN A 74 15.19 -3.47 14.10
C ASN A 74 15.09 -4.71 15.00
N HIS A 75 13.96 -5.43 14.98
CA HIS A 75 13.74 -6.57 15.86
C HIS A 75 14.76 -7.70 15.59
N PRO A 76 15.32 -8.36 16.62
CA PRO A 76 16.34 -9.41 16.45
C PRO A 76 15.93 -10.58 15.55
N ALA A 77 14.62 -10.85 15.48
CA ALA A 77 14.07 -11.88 14.60
C ALA A 77 14.14 -11.53 13.10
N LYS A 78 14.51 -10.29 12.75
CA LYS A 78 14.69 -9.77 11.39
C LYS A 78 13.53 -10.15 10.47
N PRO A 79 12.30 -9.68 10.75
CA PRO A 79 11.20 -9.87 9.81
C PRO A 79 11.56 -9.22 8.46
N ASP A 80 11.00 -9.79 7.40
CA ASP A 80 11.13 -9.33 6.02
C ASP A 80 10.16 -8.18 5.71
N GLY A 81 9.10 -8.02 6.51
CA GLY A 81 8.08 -7.02 6.28
C GLY A 81 6.91 -7.09 7.24
N ILE A 82 5.85 -6.37 6.91
CA ILE A 82 4.63 -6.21 7.69
C ILE A 82 3.43 -6.44 6.78
N LEU A 83 2.54 -7.34 7.19
CA LEU A 83 1.26 -7.61 6.54
C LEU A 83 0.15 -6.88 7.31
N TYR A 84 -0.59 -5.98 6.68
CA TYR A 84 -1.55 -5.11 7.37
C TYR A 84 -2.76 -4.79 6.50
N PRO A 85 -3.96 -4.58 7.07
CA PRO A 85 -5.11 -4.14 6.30
C PRO A 85 -4.95 -2.65 5.89
N SER A 86 -5.36 -2.32 4.67
CA SER A 86 -5.50 -0.94 4.22
C SER A 86 -6.52 -0.21 5.09
N ARG A 87 -6.23 1.04 5.43
CA ARG A 87 -7.18 1.90 6.14
C ARG A 87 -8.39 2.27 5.26
N LEU A 88 -8.21 2.26 3.94
CA LEU A 88 -9.21 2.80 3.01
C LEU A 88 -10.27 1.76 2.62
N ASN A 89 -9.87 0.51 2.43
CA ASN A 89 -10.74 -0.53 1.88
C ASN A 89 -10.55 -1.91 2.52
N GLU A 90 -9.76 -2.01 3.61
CA GLU A 90 -9.43 -3.25 4.31
C GLU A 90 -8.68 -4.31 3.48
N GLU A 91 -8.32 -4.02 2.22
CA GLU A 91 -7.50 -4.91 1.42
C GLU A 91 -6.14 -5.14 2.08
N ILE A 92 -5.57 -6.32 1.88
CA ILE A 92 -4.34 -6.69 2.56
C ILE A 92 -3.15 -6.09 1.84
N ASN A 93 -2.47 -5.20 2.55
CA ASN A 93 -1.23 -4.57 2.11
C ASN A 93 0.00 -5.26 2.72
N LEU A 94 1.10 -5.18 1.99
CA LEU A 94 2.39 -5.71 2.39
C LEU A 94 3.45 -4.62 2.31
N ALA A 95 4.04 -4.26 3.45
CA ALA A 95 5.24 -3.44 3.50
C ALA A 95 6.46 -4.34 3.57
N ILE A 96 7.46 -4.09 2.73
CA ILE A 96 8.68 -4.89 2.64
C ILE A 96 9.86 -4.07 3.16
N PHE A 97 10.66 -4.66 4.03
CA PHE A 97 11.95 -4.10 4.41
C PHE A 97 13.01 -4.41 3.36
N GLU A 98 13.98 -3.52 3.20
CA GLU A 98 15.02 -3.57 2.17
C GLU A 98 15.78 -4.90 2.12
N ARG A 99 15.95 -5.55 3.27
CA ARG A 99 16.62 -6.86 3.38
C ARG A 99 15.91 -8.00 2.64
N ALA A 100 14.62 -7.85 2.37
CA ALA A 100 13.81 -8.85 1.70
C ALA A 100 13.64 -8.59 0.20
N ILE A 101 14.18 -7.49 -0.34
CA ILE A 101 14.16 -7.20 -1.79
C ILE A 101 14.69 -8.38 -2.62
N PRO A 102 15.80 -9.09 -2.24
CA PRO A 102 16.28 -10.24 -3.01
C PRO A 102 15.31 -11.44 -3.06
N LYS A 103 14.25 -11.45 -2.25
CA LYS A 103 13.22 -12.49 -2.22
C LYS A 103 12.04 -12.19 -3.16
N LEU A 104 12.10 -11.05 -3.84
CA LEU A 104 11.07 -10.58 -4.74
C LEU A 104 11.57 -10.60 -6.18
N SER A 105 10.66 -10.78 -7.12
CA SER A 105 10.91 -10.58 -8.55
C SER A 105 9.80 -9.75 -9.16
N GLU A 106 10.14 -8.93 -10.14
CA GLU A 106 9.15 -8.35 -11.05
C GLU A 106 8.69 -9.44 -12.02
N ALA A 107 7.39 -9.72 -12.04
CA ALA A 107 6.77 -10.66 -12.97
C ALA A 107 6.32 -9.94 -14.26
N ALA A 108 5.81 -8.72 -14.12
CA ALA A 108 5.40 -7.88 -15.23
C ALA A 108 5.54 -6.40 -14.86
N ARG A 109 5.75 -5.57 -15.88
CA ARG A 109 5.70 -4.11 -15.79
C ARG A 109 5.03 -3.55 -17.04
N MET A 110 4.14 -2.59 -16.85
CA MET A 110 3.51 -1.83 -17.92
C MET A 110 3.23 -0.41 -17.46
N ASN A 111 3.10 0.51 -18.41
CA ASN A 111 2.64 1.85 -18.09
C ASN A 111 1.21 1.78 -17.54
N LEU A 112 0.90 2.59 -16.51
CA LEU A 112 -0.41 2.59 -15.86
C LEU A 112 -1.53 2.90 -16.85
N HIS A 113 -1.29 3.79 -17.82
CA HIS A 113 -2.23 4.10 -18.90
C HIS A 113 -2.61 2.84 -19.73
N GLY A 114 -1.74 1.83 -19.78
CA GLY A 114 -1.96 0.60 -20.55
C GLY A 114 -2.80 -0.47 -19.85
N ILE A 115 -3.23 -0.24 -18.61
CA ILE A 115 -4.02 -1.23 -17.85
C ILE A 115 -5.48 -1.18 -18.28
N PHE A 116 -5.99 -2.29 -18.79
CA PHE A 116 -7.40 -2.40 -19.24
C PHE A 116 -8.43 -2.04 -18.16
N ALA A 117 -8.17 -2.38 -16.91
CA ALA A 117 -9.07 -2.08 -15.79
C ALA A 117 -8.97 -0.65 -15.26
N LEU A 118 -8.08 0.20 -15.82
CA LEU A 118 -7.89 1.55 -15.30
C LEU A 118 -9.16 2.40 -15.46
N GLU A 119 -9.84 2.31 -16.59
CA GLU A 119 -11.08 3.06 -16.86
C GLU A 119 -12.16 2.75 -15.80
N ASP A 120 -12.44 1.46 -15.58
CA ASP A 120 -13.39 1.00 -14.55
C ASP A 120 -13.03 1.52 -13.15
N ILE A 121 -11.73 1.58 -12.83
CA ILE A 121 -11.25 2.10 -11.55
C ILE A 121 -11.45 3.62 -11.47
N LEU A 122 -11.14 4.37 -12.52
CA LEU A 122 -11.34 5.82 -12.52
C LEU A 122 -12.83 6.16 -12.34
N ASP A 123 -13.71 5.45 -13.03
CA ASP A 123 -15.17 5.61 -12.93
C ASP A 123 -15.69 5.24 -11.53
N LEU A 124 -15.25 4.10 -10.99
CA LEU A 124 -15.63 3.65 -9.64
C LEU A 124 -15.29 4.70 -8.58
N PHE A 125 -14.15 5.37 -8.74
CA PHE A 125 -13.69 6.42 -7.85
C PHE A 125 -14.08 7.82 -8.31
N GLN A 126 -14.92 8.00 -9.33
CA GLN A 126 -15.30 9.32 -9.87
C GLN A 126 -14.08 10.25 -10.04
N VAL A 127 -13.08 9.76 -10.77
CA VAL A 127 -11.86 10.51 -11.11
C VAL A 127 -11.98 10.95 -12.56
N ALA A 128 -11.87 12.26 -12.78
CA ALA A 128 -11.86 12.82 -14.13
C ALA A 128 -10.43 13.27 -14.47
N ILE A 129 -10.00 13.00 -15.70
CA ILE A 129 -8.70 13.42 -16.20
C ILE A 129 -8.81 14.83 -16.77
N ARG A 130 -7.89 15.71 -16.38
CA ARG A 130 -7.68 17.01 -17.06
C ARG A 130 -6.40 16.96 -17.89
N GLU A 131 -6.49 17.52 -19.10
CA GLU A 131 -5.35 17.78 -19.99
C GLU A 131 -4.38 18.83 -19.41
#